data_AF-E9SFD7-F1
#
_entry.id   AF-E9SFD7-F1
#
_cell.length_a   1.000
_cell.length_b   1.000
_cell.length_c   1.000
_cell.angle_alpha   90.00
_cell.angle_beta   90.00
_cell.angle_gamma   90.00
#
_symmetry.space_group_name_H-M   'P 1'
#
loop_
_entity.id
_entity.type
_entity.pdbx_description
1 polymer ?
#
loop_
_entity_poly.entity_id
_entity_poly.type
_entity_poly.pdbx_seq_one_letter_code
_entity_poly.pdbx_strand_id
1 'polypeptide(L)'
;MVGRGLRLHPDKTDLQLIDCVGITGKLNICTAPDLFGIGKLPKGMTQADIQGKRITEIEDMIEEVANRQPDWKINVQLVELFEQNGKYDTHNVNYIIMPDGSMLCSIGDKRVIKVRAEDITGNSYAYMVHDNTIVWTIQPAPMQEVLDGVYNRLVCDYQRAKNLWDLELVKRWGSLPATLSQLSYLKKLIRRSHRNDIRVDDNISKYEASVLIGQLA
;
A
#
# COMPACT_ATOMS: atom_id res chain seq x y z
N MET A 1 23.12 2.80 19.51
CA MET A 1 23.92 4.00 19.86
C MET A 1 23.07 5.25 20.02
N VAL A 2 22.04 5.46 19.18
CA VAL A 2 21.18 6.66 19.21
C VAL A 2 20.35 6.80 20.49
N GLY A 3 19.94 5.70 21.13
CA GLY A 3 19.13 5.71 22.35
C GLY A 3 19.72 6.47 23.55
N ARG A 4 21.02 6.79 23.55
CA ARG A 4 21.63 7.65 24.58
C ARG A 4 21.13 9.08 24.54
N GLY A 5 20.80 9.58 23.35
CA GLY A 5 20.29 10.93 23.13
C GLY A 5 18.78 11.08 23.29
N LEU A 6 18.04 9.97 23.45
CA LEU A 6 16.56 9.98 23.49
C LEU A 6 15.96 10.23 24.89
N ARG A 7 16.79 10.32 25.94
CA ARG A 7 16.31 10.61 27.31
C ARG A 7 15.70 12.01 27.40
N LEU A 8 14.49 12.12 27.92
CA LEU A 8 13.80 13.40 28.06
C LEU A 8 14.50 14.30 29.09
N HIS A 9 14.60 15.59 28.77
CA HIS A 9 15.13 16.62 29.67
C HIS A 9 14.41 17.94 29.37
N PRO A 10 14.05 18.77 30.38
CA PRO A 10 13.27 20.00 30.19
C PRO A 10 13.91 20.98 29.19
N ASP A 11 15.24 21.10 29.22
CA ASP A 11 15.99 22.03 28.36
C ASP A 11 16.38 21.44 26.99
N LYS A 12 15.97 20.21 26.69
CA LYS A 12 16.34 19.53 25.45
C LYS A 12 15.14 19.47 24.52
N THR A 13 15.11 20.38 23.54
CA THR A 13 14.03 20.44 22.54
C THR A 13 14.18 19.37 21.46
N ASP A 14 15.41 19.11 21.00
CA ASP A 14 15.69 18.20 19.88
C ASP A 14 17.03 17.47 20.09
N LEU A 15 17.22 16.35 19.39
CA LEU A 15 18.50 15.64 19.31
C LEU A 15 19.05 15.77 17.89
N GLN A 16 20.15 16.48 17.70
CA GLN A 16 20.84 16.53 16.42
C GLN A 16 21.75 15.29 16.28
N LEU A 17 21.39 14.38 15.37
CA LEU A 17 22.20 13.22 15.03
C LEU A 17 23.07 13.55 13.83
N ILE A 18 24.39 13.53 14.01
CA ILE A 18 25.37 13.69 12.93
C ILE A 18 26.02 12.33 12.71
N ASP A 19 25.69 11.69 11.59
CA ASP A 19 26.28 10.42 11.18
C ASP A 19 27.41 10.68 10.17
N CYS A 20 28.65 10.48 10.60
CA CYS A 20 29.83 10.68 9.77
C CYS A 20 30.09 9.43 8.91
N VAL A 21 29.30 9.27 7.84
CA VAL A 21 29.42 8.20 6.83
C VAL A 21 30.62 8.43 5.87
N GLY A 22 31.83 8.49 6.42
CA GLY A 22 33.05 8.78 5.66
C GLY A 22 33.67 7.57 4.94
N ILE A 23 33.27 6.33 5.25
CA ILE A 23 33.95 5.12 4.74
C ILE A 23 32.99 3.93 4.48
N THR A 24 31.68 4.17 4.54
CA THR A 24 30.61 3.15 4.50
C THR A 24 30.42 2.47 3.14
N GLY A 25 31.16 2.85 2.10
CA GLY A 25 31.16 2.12 0.82
C GLY A 25 31.84 0.75 0.86
N LYS A 26 32.67 0.46 1.88
CA LYS A 26 33.47 -0.78 1.96
C LYS A 26 33.06 -1.73 3.09
N LEU A 27 32.30 -1.26 4.07
CA LEU A 27 31.86 -2.05 5.21
C LEU A 27 30.36 -1.80 5.39
N ASN A 28 29.59 -2.88 5.45
CA ASN A 28 28.13 -2.88 5.59
C ASN A 28 27.73 -2.47 7.02
N ILE A 29 28.02 -1.22 7.38
CA ILE A 29 27.77 -0.65 8.71
C ILE A 29 26.43 0.07 8.64
N CYS A 30 25.55 -0.20 9.62
CA CYS A 30 24.22 0.39 9.74
C CYS A 30 24.26 1.91 9.56
N THR A 31 23.46 2.43 8.63
CA THR A 31 23.25 3.86 8.43
C THR A 31 22.25 4.42 9.44
N ALA A 32 22.21 5.74 9.65
CA ALA A 32 21.24 6.38 10.55
C ALA A 32 19.77 5.90 10.37
N PRO A 33 19.23 5.68 9.15
CA PRO A 33 17.91 5.07 8.94
C PRO A 33 17.79 3.64 9.51
N ASP A 34 18.81 2.79 9.32
CA ASP A 34 18.83 1.42 9.84
C ASP A 34 18.76 1.39 11.37
N LEU A 35 19.36 2.38 12.04
CA LEU A 35 19.35 2.52 13.50
C LEU A 35 17.97 2.86 14.08
N PHE A 36 17.04 3.33 13.25
CA PHE A 36 15.64 3.60 13.59
C PHE A 36 14.67 2.54 13.05
N GLY A 37 15.17 1.42 12.51
CA GLY A 37 14.34 0.36 11.93
C GLY A 37 13.84 0.66 10.51
N ILE A 38 14.28 1.77 9.91
CA ILE A 38 13.96 2.14 8.53
C ILE A 38 15.01 1.49 7.61
N GLY A 39 14.96 0.16 7.51
CA GLY A 39 16.02 -0.63 6.86
C GLY A 39 16.11 -0.48 5.34
N LYS A 40 15.06 0.04 4.68
CA LYS A 40 15.04 0.35 3.23
C LYS A 40 14.09 1.50 2.96
N LEU A 41 14.61 2.56 2.33
CA LEU A 41 13.77 3.64 1.80
C LEU A 41 12.91 3.13 0.62
N PRO A 42 11.67 3.64 0.45
CA PRO A 42 10.83 3.31 -0.70
C PRO A 42 11.49 3.67 -2.04
N LYS A 43 11.15 2.94 -3.11
CA LYS A 43 11.63 3.26 -4.46
C LYS A 43 11.18 4.67 -4.87
N GLY A 44 12.14 5.57 -5.07
CA GLY A 44 11.89 6.97 -5.43
C GLY A 44 12.25 7.99 -4.33
N MET A 45 12.68 7.54 -3.16
CA MET A 45 13.25 8.38 -2.10
C MET A 45 14.76 8.14 -2.00
N THR A 46 15.55 9.21 -2.00
CA THR A 46 17.01 9.16 -1.91
C THR A 46 17.50 9.62 -0.54
N GLN A 47 18.76 9.31 -0.23
CA GLN A 47 19.39 9.73 1.02
C GLN A 47 19.53 11.26 1.13
N ALA A 48 19.54 11.98 0.01
CA ALA A 48 19.51 13.43 -0.02
C ALA A 48 18.14 14.00 0.41
N ASP A 49 17.04 13.28 0.14
CA ASP A 49 15.68 13.74 0.44
C ASP A 49 15.36 13.68 1.95
N ILE A 50 16.03 12.78 2.67
CA ILE A 50 15.90 12.61 4.13
C ILE A 50 16.93 13.41 4.92
N GLN A 51 17.97 13.95 4.27
CA GLN A 51 19.04 14.65 4.96
C GLN A 51 18.53 15.99 5.54
N GLY A 52 18.71 16.18 6.85
CA GLY A 52 18.30 17.41 7.55
C GLY A 52 16.83 17.44 7.98
N LYS A 53 16.08 16.36 7.78
CA LYS A 53 14.69 16.20 8.25
C LYS A 53 14.63 15.62 9.65
N ARG A 54 13.55 15.92 10.40
CA ARG A 54 13.30 15.27 11.69
C ARG A 54 12.91 13.81 11.46
N ILE A 55 13.27 12.93 12.38
CA ILE A 55 12.94 11.49 12.26
C ILE A 55 11.43 11.25 12.15
N THR A 56 10.62 12.00 12.89
CA THR A 56 9.15 11.95 12.80
C THR A 56 8.65 12.35 11.41
N GLU A 57 9.27 13.35 10.79
CA GLU A 57 8.92 13.78 9.42
C GLU A 57 9.33 12.73 8.39
N ILE A 58 10.43 12.01 8.63
CA ILE A 58 10.89 10.93 7.75
C ILE A 58 9.89 9.76 7.78
N GLU A 59 9.33 9.44 8.95
CA GLU A 59 8.26 8.42 9.08
C GLU A 59 7.02 8.83 8.26
N ASP A 60 6.55 10.07 8.43
CA ASP A 60 5.40 10.60 7.68
C ASP A 60 5.66 10.64 6.16
N MET A 61 6.86 11.03 5.74
CA MET A 61 7.26 11.07 4.33
C MET A 61 7.34 9.65 3.73
N ILE A 62 7.83 8.67 4.49
CA ILE A 62 7.85 7.27 4.08
C ILE A 62 6.43 6.75 3.98
N GLU A 63 5.56 7.09 4.93
CA GLU A 63 4.15 6.71 4.90
C GLU A 63 3.44 7.31 3.69
N GLU A 64 3.67 8.58 3.35
CA GLU A 64 3.12 9.23 2.17
C GLU A 64 3.59 8.57 0.87
N VAL A 65 4.88 8.25 0.77
CA VAL A 65 5.46 7.58 -0.41
C VAL A 65 5.01 6.12 -0.49
N ALA A 66 4.87 5.43 0.64
CA ALA A 66 4.32 4.07 0.72
C ALA A 66 2.81 4.02 0.44
N ASN A 67 2.09 5.11 0.75
CA ASN A 67 0.67 5.30 0.44
C ASN A 67 0.41 5.64 -1.03
N ARG A 68 1.45 5.83 -1.87
CA ARG A 68 1.28 5.84 -3.32
C ARG A 68 0.82 4.46 -3.78
N GLN A 69 -0.23 4.42 -4.59
CA GLN A 69 -0.96 3.20 -4.99
C GLN A 69 -0.05 1.96 -5.01
N PRO A 70 -0.30 0.98 -4.11
CA PRO A 70 0.56 -0.18 -4.01
C PRO A 70 0.55 -0.93 -5.36
N ASP A 71 1.74 -1.30 -5.82
CA ASP A 71 1.86 -2.20 -6.96
C ASP A 71 1.09 -3.48 -6.62
N TRP A 72 -0.01 -3.81 -7.31
CA TRP A 72 -0.83 -4.96 -6.93
C TRP A 72 -0.03 -6.25 -6.96
N LYS A 73 1.08 -6.34 -7.72
CA LYS A 73 1.97 -7.52 -7.66
C LYS A 73 2.58 -7.67 -6.27
N ILE A 74 3.01 -6.57 -5.66
CA ILE A 74 3.46 -6.55 -4.26
C ILE A 74 2.28 -6.83 -3.34
N ASN A 75 1.12 -6.21 -3.60
CA ASN A 75 -0.06 -6.42 -2.77
C ASN A 75 -0.59 -7.87 -2.81
N VAL A 76 -0.59 -8.53 -3.97
CA VAL A 76 -0.96 -9.94 -4.12
C VAL A 76 0.04 -10.81 -3.39
N GLN A 77 1.34 -10.50 -3.44
CA GLN A 77 2.32 -11.17 -2.60
C GLN A 77 2.05 -10.93 -1.11
N LEU A 78 1.64 -9.72 -0.72
CA LEU A 78 1.28 -9.42 0.67
C LEU A 78 0.04 -10.19 1.13
N VAL A 79 -0.98 -10.32 0.27
CA VAL A 79 -2.18 -11.13 0.54
C VAL A 79 -1.81 -12.62 0.62
N GLU A 80 -0.98 -13.13 -0.30
CA GLU A 80 -0.47 -14.50 -0.23
C GLU A 80 0.36 -14.75 1.05
N LEU A 81 1.19 -13.78 1.46
CA LEU A 81 1.92 -13.86 2.73
C LEU A 81 0.98 -13.80 3.93
N PHE A 82 -0.10 -13.02 3.86
CA PHE A 82 -1.14 -12.96 4.89
C PHE A 82 -1.85 -14.31 5.04
N GLU A 83 -2.27 -14.93 3.93
CA GLU A 83 -2.86 -16.27 3.90
C GLU A 83 -1.90 -17.33 4.48
N GLN A 84 -0.62 -17.30 4.07
CA GLN A 84 0.39 -18.27 4.51
C GLN A 84 0.75 -18.12 5.99
N ASN A 85 0.94 -16.89 6.47
CA ASN A 85 1.35 -16.62 7.84
C ASN A 85 0.19 -16.79 8.83
N GLY A 86 -1.01 -16.34 8.46
CA GLY A 86 -2.20 -16.41 9.30
C GLY A 86 -2.99 -17.72 9.18
N LYS A 87 -2.70 -18.54 8.15
CA LYS A 87 -3.50 -19.72 7.78
C LYS A 87 -4.98 -19.37 7.55
N TYR A 88 -5.22 -18.19 6.97
CA TYR A 88 -6.56 -17.73 6.60
C TYR A 88 -6.85 -18.00 5.12
N ASP A 89 -8.11 -18.20 4.80
CA ASP A 89 -8.62 -18.24 3.43
C ASP A 89 -9.28 -16.91 3.11
N THR A 90 -8.71 -16.16 2.16
CA THR A 90 -9.29 -14.87 1.73
C THR A 90 -10.38 -15.03 0.65
N HIS A 91 -10.73 -16.27 0.31
CA HIS A 91 -11.73 -16.64 -0.70
C HIS A 91 -11.42 -16.08 -2.10
N ASN A 92 -10.12 -15.93 -2.42
CA ASN A 92 -9.67 -15.37 -3.70
C ASN A 92 -10.28 -13.98 -3.98
N VAL A 93 -10.52 -13.20 -2.92
CA VAL A 93 -10.99 -11.82 -3.03
C VAL A 93 -9.79 -10.89 -3.22
N ASN A 94 -9.94 -9.94 -4.13
CA ASN A 94 -8.96 -8.92 -4.45
C ASN A 94 -8.88 -7.86 -3.34
N TYR A 95 -8.24 -8.22 -2.23
CA TYR A 95 -7.93 -7.30 -1.13
C TYR A 95 -6.70 -6.46 -1.41
N ILE A 96 -6.71 -5.21 -0.98
CA ILE A 96 -5.56 -4.32 -0.92
C ILE A 96 -5.19 -4.14 0.55
N ILE A 97 -3.99 -4.60 0.91
CA ILE A 97 -3.43 -4.45 2.25
C ILE A 97 -2.86 -3.05 2.41
N MET A 98 -3.33 -2.36 3.44
CA MET A 98 -2.89 -1.04 3.84
C MET A 98 -1.74 -1.14 4.85
N PRO A 99 -0.90 -0.09 5.01
CA PRO A 99 0.19 -0.09 5.98
C PRO A 99 -0.25 -0.30 7.43
N ASP A 100 -1.50 0.07 7.76
CA ASP A 100 -2.11 -0.17 9.08
C ASP A 100 -2.56 -1.62 9.29
N GLY A 101 -2.26 -2.52 8.35
CA GLY A 101 -2.66 -3.93 8.35
C GLY A 101 -4.12 -4.17 7.97
N SER A 102 -4.89 -3.12 7.65
CA SER A 102 -6.27 -3.28 7.19
C SER A 102 -6.32 -3.73 5.72
N MET A 103 -7.39 -4.44 5.36
CA MET A 103 -7.62 -4.89 3.99
C MET A 103 -8.81 -4.15 3.38
N LEU A 104 -8.67 -3.74 2.12
CA LEU A 104 -9.68 -3.02 1.36
C LEU A 104 -10.11 -3.83 0.15
N CYS A 105 -11.40 -3.94 -0.11
CA CYS A 105 -11.94 -4.50 -1.35
C CYS A 105 -12.86 -3.46 -2.01
N SER A 106 -12.55 -3.10 -3.26
CA SER A 106 -13.35 -2.14 -4.03
C SER A 106 -14.39 -2.86 -4.89
N ILE A 107 -15.64 -2.42 -4.83
CA ILE A 107 -16.76 -3.05 -5.54
C ILE A 107 -17.29 -2.13 -6.67
N GLY A 108 -16.62 -0.99 -6.90
CA GLY A 108 -17.10 0.03 -7.83
C GLY A 108 -18.19 0.91 -7.21
N ASP A 109 -18.70 1.87 -7.98
CA ASP A 109 -19.72 2.84 -7.52
C ASP A 109 -19.39 3.51 -6.18
N LYS A 110 -18.10 3.81 -5.96
CA LYS A 110 -17.56 4.37 -4.71
C LYS A 110 -17.86 3.56 -3.45
N ARG A 111 -18.11 2.24 -3.61
CA ARG A 111 -18.27 1.29 -2.51
C ARG A 111 -16.95 0.59 -2.24
N VAL A 112 -16.54 0.61 -0.97
CA VAL A 112 -15.34 -0.07 -0.50
C VAL A 112 -15.68 -0.82 0.78
N ILE A 113 -15.34 -2.10 0.82
CA ILE A 113 -15.33 -2.90 2.06
C ILE A 113 -13.95 -2.75 2.69
N LYS A 114 -13.92 -2.42 3.98
CA LYS A 114 -12.71 -2.34 4.79
C LYS A 114 -12.79 -3.39 5.89
N VAL A 115 -11.85 -4.33 5.88
CA VAL A 115 -11.60 -5.32 6.94
C VAL A 115 -10.45 -4.79 7.79
N ARG A 116 -10.61 -4.74 9.11
CA ARG A 116 -9.56 -4.24 10.00
C ARG A 116 -8.49 -5.29 10.27
N ALA A 117 -7.30 -4.83 10.67
CA ALA A 117 -6.29 -5.71 11.22
C ALA A 117 -6.83 -6.38 12.51
N GLU A 118 -6.31 -7.56 12.80
CA GLU A 118 -6.65 -8.29 14.03
C GLU A 118 -6.23 -7.53 15.28
N ASP A 119 -7.07 -7.61 16.31
CA ASP A 119 -6.71 -7.17 17.64
C ASP A 119 -5.85 -8.22 18.38
N ILE A 120 -5.43 -7.89 19.61
CA ILE A 120 -4.63 -8.78 20.46
C ILE A 120 -5.32 -10.12 20.79
N THR A 121 -6.63 -10.22 20.56
CA THR A 121 -7.42 -11.44 20.77
C THR A 121 -7.66 -12.22 19.48
N GLY A 122 -7.13 -11.77 18.34
CA GLY A 122 -7.32 -12.39 17.02
C GLY A 122 -8.68 -12.06 16.38
N ASN A 123 -9.41 -11.08 16.94
CA ASN A 123 -10.69 -10.64 16.39
C ASN A 123 -10.48 -9.50 15.40
N SER A 124 -11.29 -9.51 14.36
CA SER A 124 -11.39 -8.43 13.38
C SER A 124 -12.86 -8.04 13.20
N TYR A 125 -13.09 -6.96 12.46
CA TYR A 125 -14.42 -6.57 12.01
C TYR A 125 -14.28 -5.93 10.63
N ALA A 126 -15.38 -5.95 9.88
CA ALA A 126 -15.43 -5.37 8.55
C ALA A 126 -16.60 -4.40 8.43
N TYR A 127 -16.44 -3.38 7.61
CA TYR A 127 -17.51 -2.45 7.29
C TYR A 127 -17.43 -1.99 5.84
N MET A 128 -18.57 -1.62 5.29
CA MET A 128 -18.67 -1.10 3.93
C MET A 128 -18.98 0.38 3.98
N VAL A 129 -18.23 1.15 3.20
CA VAL A 129 -18.40 2.59 3.04
C VAL A 129 -18.93 2.87 1.64
N HIS A 130 -19.93 3.74 1.55
CA HIS A 130 -20.46 4.30 0.30
C HIS A 130 -20.60 5.82 0.47
N ASP A 131 -19.94 6.60 -0.39
CA ASP A 131 -19.91 8.08 -0.30
C ASP A 131 -19.62 8.57 1.14
N ASN A 132 -18.53 8.07 1.74
CA ASN A 132 -18.09 8.36 3.13
C ASN A 132 -19.08 7.98 4.24
N THR A 133 -20.14 7.24 3.93
CA THR A 133 -21.12 6.76 4.91
C THR A 133 -20.99 5.26 5.10
N ILE A 134 -20.96 4.79 6.35
CA ILE A 134 -20.97 3.35 6.65
C ILE A 134 -22.38 2.83 6.40
N VAL A 135 -22.49 1.86 5.50
CA VAL A 135 -23.77 1.29 5.03
C VAL A 135 -23.96 -0.16 5.49
N TRP A 136 -22.90 -0.81 5.94
CA TRP A 136 -22.94 -2.18 6.44
C TRP A 136 -21.75 -2.45 7.35
N THR A 137 -21.91 -3.34 8.33
CA THR A 137 -20.87 -3.70 9.30
C THR A 137 -21.06 -5.15 9.75
N ILE A 138 -19.95 -5.89 9.82
CA ILE A 138 -19.82 -7.17 10.51
C ILE A 138 -19.31 -6.89 11.91
N GLN A 139 -19.92 -7.51 12.91
CA GLN A 139 -19.50 -7.36 14.30
C GLN A 139 -18.12 -7.99 14.55
N PRO A 140 -17.40 -7.58 15.60
CA PRO A 140 -16.13 -8.19 15.96
C PRO A 140 -16.24 -9.72 16.11
N ALA A 141 -15.45 -10.44 15.33
CA ALA A 141 -15.43 -11.90 15.27
C ALA A 141 -14.02 -12.38 14.86
N PRO A 142 -13.69 -13.67 14.98
CA PRO A 142 -12.44 -14.20 14.47
C PRO A 142 -12.21 -13.83 13.00
N MET A 143 -10.97 -13.51 12.62
CA MET A 143 -10.65 -13.00 11.27
C MET A 143 -11.25 -13.84 10.14
N GLN A 144 -11.20 -15.18 10.24
CA GLN A 144 -11.78 -16.06 9.22
C GLN A 144 -13.29 -15.87 9.07
N GLU A 145 -14.04 -15.75 10.17
CA GLU A 145 -15.50 -15.54 10.10
C GLU A 145 -15.84 -14.19 9.46
N VAL A 146 -15.01 -13.17 9.68
CA VAL A 146 -15.15 -11.86 9.04
C VAL A 146 -14.90 -11.97 7.54
N LEU A 147 -13.85 -12.68 7.13
CA LEU A 147 -13.53 -12.93 5.72
C LEU A 147 -14.65 -13.72 5.02
N ASP A 148 -15.15 -14.78 5.67
CA ASP A 148 -16.28 -15.57 5.20
C ASP A 148 -17.54 -14.70 5.04
N GLY A 149 -17.80 -13.82 6.02
CA GLY A 149 -18.92 -12.88 5.99
C GLY A 149 -18.81 -11.87 4.84
N VAL A 150 -17.62 -11.35 4.59
CA VAL A 150 -17.35 -10.45 3.45
C VAL A 150 -17.56 -11.19 2.13
N TYR A 151 -17.02 -12.40 1.99
CA TYR A 151 -17.16 -13.19 0.78
C TYR A 151 -18.64 -13.53 0.49
N ASN A 152 -19.38 -13.99 1.50
CA ASN A 152 -20.81 -14.26 1.36
C ASN A 152 -21.59 -13.03 0.88
N ARG A 153 -21.28 -11.85 1.42
CA ARG A 153 -21.88 -10.58 0.99
C ARG A 153 -21.55 -10.26 -0.48
N LEU A 154 -20.30 -10.46 -0.89
CA LEU A 154 -19.85 -10.23 -2.27
C LEU A 154 -20.57 -11.13 -3.27
N VAL A 155 -20.68 -12.42 -2.95
CA VAL A 155 -21.34 -13.42 -3.80
C VAL A 155 -22.84 -13.18 -3.89
N CYS A 156 -23.51 -12.87 -2.77
CA CYS A 156 -24.97 -12.69 -2.76
C CYS A 156 -25.41 -11.38 -3.41
N ASP A 157 -24.76 -10.26 -3.09
CA ASP A 157 -25.28 -8.93 -3.45
C ASP A 157 -24.48 -8.24 -4.58
N TYR A 158 -23.22 -8.64 -4.78
CA TYR A 158 -22.28 -7.94 -5.65
C TYR A 158 -21.72 -8.79 -6.80
N GLN A 159 -22.48 -9.80 -7.23
CA GLN A 159 -22.09 -10.67 -8.34
C GLN A 159 -21.92 -9.93 -9.68
N ARG A 160 -22.62 -8.79 -9.87
CA ARG A 160 -22.43 -7.94 -11.06
C ARG A 160 -21.06 -7.26 -11.09
N ALA A 161 -20.48 -7.02 -9.91
CA ALA A 161 -19.17 -6.41 -9.75
C ALA A 161 -18.04 -7.46 -9.63
N LYS A 162 -18.31 -8.72 -9.97
CA LYS A 162 -17.35 -9.83 -9.85
C LYS A 162 -16.00 -9.53 -10.50
N ASN A 163 -15.99 -8.85 -11.63
CA ASN A 163 -14.76 -8.46 -12.32
C ASN A 163 -13.85 -7.48 -11.53
N LEU A 164 -14.34 -6.90 -10.42
CA LEU A 164 -13.60 -5.96 -9.58
C LEU A 164 -13.02 -6.62 -8.32
N TRP A 165 -13.74 -7.58 -7.75
CA TRP A 165 -13.39 -8.21 -6.48
C TRP A 165 -12.88 -9.64 -6.62
N ASP A 166 -13.16 -10.36 -7.70
CA ASP A 166 -12.61 -11.70 -7.93
C ASP A 166 -11.17 -11.60 -8.41
N LEU A 167 -10.22 -12.12 -7.62
CA LEU A 167 -8.80 -11.94 -7.85
C LEU A 167 -8.34 -12.62 -9.15
N GLU A 168 -8.90 -13.77 -9.54
CA GLU A 168 -8.55 -14.44 -10.80
C GLU A 168 -8.98 -13.61 -12.00
N LEU A 169 -10.21 -13.08 -11.97
CA LEU A 169 -10.71 -12.23 -13.06
C LEU A 169 -9.94 -10.92 -13.15
N VAL A 170 -9.59 -10.32 -12.01
CA VAL A 170 -8.77 -9.10 -11.96
C VAL A 170 -7.37 -9.37 -12.51
N LYS A 171 -6.72 -10.47 -12.11
CA LYS A 171 -5.41 -10.90 -12.64
C LYS A 171 -5.47 -11.10 -14.15
N ARG A 172 -6.51 -11.76 -14.66
CA ARG A 172 -6.70 -11.99 -16.09
C ARG A 172 -6.98 -10.70 -16.86
N TRP A 173 -7.75 -9.76 -16.31
CA TRP A 173 -7.99 -8.48 -16.96
C TRP A 173 -6.74 -7.60 -16.97
N GLY A 174 -6.01 -7.58 -15.85
CA GLY A 174 -4.81 -6.78 -15.68
C GLY A 174 -3.67 -7.21 -16.61
N SER A 175 -3.58 -8.50 -16.95
CA SER A 175 -2.57 -9.04 -17.87
C SER A 175 -2.86 -8.81 -19.36
N LEU A 176 -4.06 -8.35 -19.71
CA LEU A 176 -4.39 -7.98 -21.09
C LEU A 176 -3.59 -6.74 -21.53
N PRO A 177 -3.31 -6.58 -22.84
CA PRO A 177 -2.67 -5.38 -23.36
C PRO A 177 -3.52 -4.14 -23.10
N ALA A 178 -2.86 -3.01 -22.83
CA ALA A 178 -3.51 -1.74 -22.56
C ALA A 178 -4.41 -1.31 -23.72
N THR A 179 -5.56 -0.74 -23.38
CA THR A 179 -6.46 -0.20 -24.41
C THR A 179 -5.89 1.06 -25.05
N LEU A 180 -6.23 1.31 -26.31
CA LEU A 180 -5.83 2.54 -27.02
C LEU A 180 -6.26 3.82 -26.27
N SER A 181 -7.43 3.79 -25.64
CA SER A 181 -7.92 4.88 -24.78
C SER A 181 -7.04 5.11 -23.55
N GLN A 182 -6.61 4.05 -22.87
CA GLN A 182 -5.68 4.17 -21.74
C GLN A 182 -4.31 4.71 -22.19
N LEU A 183 -3.77 4.20 -23.31
CA LEU A 183 -2.50 4.65 -23.87
C LEU A 183 -2.54 6.13 -24.27
N SER A 184 -3.61 6.57 -24.94
CA SER A 184 -3.79 7.98 -25.32
C SER A 184 -3.92 8.89 -24.11
N TYR A 185 -4.68 8.49 -23.09
CA TYR A 185 -4.82 9.23 -21.84
C TYR A 185 -3.49 9.32 -21.08
N LEU A 186 -2.76 8.21 -20.99
CA LEU A 186 -1.44 8.16 -20.38
C LEU A 186 -0.44 9.08 -21.11
N LYS A 187 -0.39 9.03 -22.45
CA LYS A 187 0.44 9.94 -23.28
C LYS A 187 0.08 11.41 -23.03
N LYS A 188 -1.20 11.73 -22.78
CA LYS A 188 -1.66 13.08 -22.41
C LYS A 188 -1.17 13.49 -21.02
N LEU A 189 -1.26 12.61 -20.02
CA LEU A 189 -0.79 12.88 -18.65
C LEU A 189 0.73 13.04 -18.56
N ILE A 190 1.50 12.23 -19.29
CA ILE A 190 2.97 12.34 -19.35
C ILE A 190 3.39 13.70 -19.92
N ARG A 191 2.73 14.15 -21.00
CA ARG A 191 2.98 15.48 -21.58
C ARG A 191 2.67 16.61 -20.59
N ARG A 192 1.60 16.47 -19.80
CA ARG A 192 1.19 17.47 -18.80
C ARG A 192 2.12 17.52 -17.59
N SER A 193 2.66 16.39 -17.17
CA SER A 193 3.53 16.26 -16.00
C SER A 193 5.02 16.49 -16.29
N HIS A 194 5.41 16.73 -17.56
CA HIS A 194 6.78 16.95 -18.01
C HIS A 194 7.78 15.83 -17.60
N ARG A 195 7.27 14.62 -17.35
CA ARG A 195 8.04 13.44 -16.93
C ARG A 195 8.61 12.70 -18.13
N ASN A 196 9.77 13.15 -18.61
CA ASN A 196 10.47 12.57 -19.76
C ASN A 196 11.20 11.24 -19.43
N ASP A 197 11.24 10.86 -18.16
CA ASP A 197 11.77 9.61 -17.63
C ASP A 197 10.87 8.41 -17.92
N ILE A 198 9.57 8.62 -18.17
CA ILE A 198 8.61 7.55 -18.40
C ILE A 198 8.50 7.26 -19.90
N ARG A 199 9.10 6.14 -20.34
CA ARG A 199 8.90 5.60 -21.69
C ARG A 199 7.75 4.60 -21.68
N VAL A 200 6.68 4.94 -22.39
CA VAL A 200 5.53 4.05 -22.59
C VAL A 200 5.74 3.28 -23.89
N ASP A 201 6.00 1.98 -23.76
CA ASP A 201 5.97 1.04 -24.88
C ASP A 201 4.51 0.66 -25.20
N ASP A 202 4.22 0.25 -26.43
CA ASP A 202 2.86 -0.15 -26.85
C ASP A 202 2.45 -1.53 -26.28
N ASN A 203 3.40 -2.26 -25.67
CA ASN A 203 3.19 -3.56 -25.02
C ASN A 203 2.84 -3.50 -23.53
N ILE A 204 2.58 -2.31 -22.97
CA ILE A 204 2.18 -2.22 -21.55
C ILE A 204 0.83 -2.91 -21.32
N SER A 205 0.69 -3.54 -20.17
CA SER A 205 -0.56 -4.18 -19.74
C SER A 205 -1.60 -3.13 -19.31
N LYS A 206 -2.89 -3.50 -19.33
CA LYS A 206 -3.99 -2.63 -18.83
C LYS A 206 -3.75 -2.17 -17.40
N TYR A 207 -3.14 -3.04 -16.61
CA TYR A 207 -2.75 -2.72 -15.27
C TYR A 207 -1.66 -1.64 -15.20
N GLU A 208 -0.53 -1.87 -15.87
CA GLU A 208 0.59 -0.91 -15.87
C GLU A 208 0.12 0.46 -16.37
N ALA A 209 -0.73 0.47 -17.40
CA ALA A 209 -1.38 1.69 -17.85
C ALA A 209 -2.22 2.37 -16.76
N SER A 210 -3.03 1.60 -16.02
CA SER A 210 -3.91 2.14 -14.97
C SER A 210 -3.14 2.69 -13.76
N VAL A 211 -2.05 2.03 -13.36
CA VAL A 211 -1.16 2.52 -12.28
C VAL A 211 -0.46 3.80 -12.69
N LEU A 212 0.13 3.81 -13.90
CA LEU A 212 0.81 5.00 -14.40
C LEU A 212 -0.18 6.17 -14.53
N ILE A 213 -1.42 5.90 -14.92
CA ILE A 213 -2.49 6.89 -14.91
C ILE A 213 -2.75 7.38 -13.49
N GLY A 214 -2.92 6.49 -12.50
CA GLY A 214 -3.16 6.85 -11.10
C GLY A 214 -2.02 7.64 -10.45
N GLN A 215 -0.78 7.41 -10.87
CA GLN A 215 0.39 8.16 -10.40
C GLN A 215 0.56 9.53 -11.04
N LEU A 216 0.00 9.74 -12.24
CA LEU A 216 0.18 10.97 -13.03
C LEU A 216 -1.06 11.88 -13.07
N ALA A 217 -2.22 11.37 -12.63
CA ALA A 217 -3.48 12.10 -12.55
C ALA A 217 -3.55 13.01 -11.32
#